data_AF-A0A965HFZ1-F1
#
_entry.id   AF-A0A965HFZ1-F1
#
_cell.length_a   1.000
_cell.length_b   1.000
_cell.length_c   1.000
_cell.angle_alpha   90.00
_cell.angle_beta   90.00
_cell.angle_gamma   90.00
#
_symmetry.space_group_name_H-M   'P 1'
#
loop_
_entity.id
_entity.type
_entity.pdbx_description
1 polymer ?
#
loop_
_entity_poly.entity_id
_entity_poly.type
_entity_poly.pdbx_seq_one_letter_code
_entity_poly.pdbx_strand_id
1 'polypeptide(L)'
;MRYSLLAGGKRLRPILCLAAARAAGGSESLALPSACAVECIHTYSLIHDDLPCMDDDNFRRGRPTNHRVFGEAVAVLAGDGLLTEAFASVARTQPNRRYSPADLVKELAHASGSLGLIAGQVLDLDSEKKRIPLKKLVEIHRAKTGALITTSL
;
A
#
# COMPACT_ATOMS: atom_id res chain seq x y z
N MET A 1 -3.28 -2.40 14.13
CA MET A 1 -3.71 -2.80 12.75
C MET A 1 -5.14 -2.35 12.43
N ARG A 2 -6.19 -2.96 13.02
CA ARG A 2 -7.60 -2.69 12.66
C ARG A 2 -8.00 -1.21 12.75
N TYR A 3 -7.52 -0.49 13.76
CA TYR A 3 -7.78 0.94 13.93
C TYR A 3 -7.55 1.73 12.64
N SER A 4 -6.33 1.64 12.08
CA SER A 4 -5.96 2.34 10.84
C SER A 4 -6.61 1.73 9.60
N LEU A 5 -6.64 0.40 9.51
CA LEU A 5 -7.22 -0.30 8.35
C LEU A 5 -8.70 0.02 8.17
N LEU A 6 -9.44 0.20 9.26
CA LEU A 6 -10.88 0.49 9.27
C LEU A 6 -11.19 1.96 9.55
N ALA A 7 -10.19 2.86 9.57
CA ALA A 7 -10.36 4.30 9.82
C ALA A 7 -11.13 5.05 8.71
N GLY A 8 -11.71 4.34 7.74
CA GLY A 8 -12.32 4.90 6.54
C GLY A 8 -11.28 5.19 5.46
N GLY A 9 -11.72 5.78 4.35
CA GLY A 9 -10.88 6.08 3.19
C GLY A 9 -11.62 5.97 1.87
N LYS A 10 -10.99 6.43 0.79
CA LYS A 10 -11.60 6.36 -0.56
C LYS A 10 -11.61 4.94 -1.14
N ARG A 11 -10.76 4.04 -0.61
CA ARG A 11 -10.63 2.65 -1.05
C ARG A 11 -10.40 2.49 -2.56
N LEU A 12 -9.69 3.45 -3.18
CA LEU A 12 -9.51 3.49 -4.63
C LEU A 12 -8.81 2.22 -5.14
N ARG A 13 -7.73 1.78 -4.47
CA ARG A 13 -6.93 0.62 -4.89
C ARG A 13 -7.72 -0.71 -4.88
N PRO A 14 -8.41 -1.10 -3.79
CA PRO A 14 -9.25 -2.29 -3.84
C PRO A 14 -10.40 -2.15 -4.85
N ILE A 15 -11.00 -0.95 -5.01
CA ILE A 15 -12.03 -0.72 -6.03
C ILE A 15 -11.46 -0.97 -7.44
N LEU A 16 -10.26 -0.48 -7.74
CA LEU A 16 -9.60 -0.73 -9.03
C LEU A 16 -9.33 -2.22 -9.25
N CYS A 17 -8.86 -2.94 -8.23
CA CYS A 17 -8.62 -4.39 -8.31
C CYS A 17 -9.88 -5.19 -8.64
N LEU A 18 -10.99 -4.89 -7.94
CA LEU A 18 -12.26 -5.54 -8.20
C LEU A 18 -12.82 -5.17 -9.58
N ALA A 19 -12.73 -3.89 -9.96
CA ALA A 19 -13.18 -3.41 -11.26
C ALA A 19 -12.35 -4.01 -12.42
N ALA A 20 -11.04 -4.17 -12.26
CA ALA A 20 -10.17 -4.80 -13.24
C ALA A 20 -10.49 -6.28 -13.41
N ALA A 21 -10.71 -7.01 -12.30
CA ALA A 21 -11.17 -8.39 -12.33
C ALA A 21 -12.49 -8.52 -13.09
N ARG A 22 -13.46 -7.65 -12.79
CA ARG A 22 -14.76 -7.60 -13.49
C ARG A 22 -14.59 -7.30 -14.98
N ALA A 23 -13.77 -6.31 -15.34
CA ALA A 23 -13.53 -5.91 -16.72
C ALA A 23 -12.83 -7.02 -17.55
N ALA A 24 -12.00 -7.84 -16.90
CA ALA A 24 -11.36 -9.00 -17.50
C ALA A 24 -12.26 -10.25 -17.55
N GLY A 25 -13.53 -10.15 -17.14
CA GLY A 25 -14.48 -11.27 -17.10
C GLY A 25 -14.32 -12.22 -15.90
N GLY A 26 -13.55 -11.82 -14.89
CA GLY A 26 -13.36 -12.54 -13.63
C GLY A 26 -14.42 -12.21 -12.57
N SER A 27 -14.38 -12.95 -11.46
CA SER A 27 -15.25 -12.70 -10.30
C SER A 27 -14.58 -11.80 -9.26
N GLU A 28 -15.30 -10.79 -8.79
CA GLU A 28 -14.85 -9.94 -7.68
C GLU A 28 -14.60 -10.72 -6.39
N SER A 29 -15.39 -11.77 -6.13
CA SER A 29 -15.19 -12.61 -4.94
C SER A 29 -13.84 -13.33 -4.95
N LEU A 30 -13.34 -13.70 -6.13
CA LEU A 30 -12.04 -14.34 -6.30
C LEU A 30 -10.89 -13.32 -6.24
N ALA A 31 -11.14 -12.06 -6.62
CA ALA A 31 -10.18 -10.97 -6.54
C ALA A 31 -10.10 -10.31 -5.15
N LEU A 32 -11.08 -10.55 -4.28
CA LEU A 32 -11.19 -9.92 -2.97
C LEU A 32 -9.94 -10.09 -2.08
N PRO A 33 -9.28 -11.27 -2.01
CA PRO A 33 -8.05 -11.39 -1.22
C PRO A 33 -6.90 -10.52 -1.76
N SER A 34 -6.79 -10.35 -3.09
CA SER A 34 -5.83 -9.44 -3.71
C SER A 34 -6.18 -7.98 -3.43
N ALA A 35 -7.45 -7.60 -3.54
CA ALA A 35 -7.92 -6.25 -3.23
C ALA A 35 -7.62 -5.87 -1.76
N CYS A 36 -7.88 -6.79 -0.83
CA CYS A 36 -7.54 -6.63 0.58
C CYS A 36 -6.02 -6.49 0.79
N ALA A 37 -5.22 -7.30 0.09
CA ALA A 37 -3.76 -7.23 0.21
C ALA A 37 -3.21 -5.86 -0.19
N VAL A 38 -3.68 -5.30 -1.31
CA VAL A 38 -3.24 -3.97 -1.75
C VAL A 38 -3.65 -2.88 -0.75
N GLU A 39 -4.84 -2.98 -0.15
CA GLU A 39 -5.26 -2.03 0.88
C GLU A 39 -4.50 -2.20 2.21
N CYS A 40 -4.05 -3.42 2.54
CA CYS A 40 -3.12 -3.67 3.64
C CYS A 40 -1.76 -3.00 3.37
N ILE A 41 -1.21 -3.15 2.16
CA ILE A 41 0.03 -2.45 1.74
C ILE A 41 -0.14 -0.93 1.87
N HIS A 42 -1.23 -0.40 1.32
CA HIS A 42 -1.52 1.03 1.42
C HIS A 42 -1.66 1.50 2.87
N THR A 43 -2.33 0.73 3.72
CA THR A 43 -2.57 1.13 5.11
C THR A 43 -1.29 1.09 5.91
N TYR A 44 -0.43 0.07 5.76
CA TYR A 44 0.83 0.07 6.50
C TYR A 44 1.69 1.26 6.11
N SER A 45 1.75 1.61 4.82
CA SER A 45 2.60 2.71 4.36
C SER A 45 2.17 4.00 5.05
N LEU A 46 0.87 4.26 5.14
CA LEU A 46 0.34 5.43 5.86
C LEU A 46 0.66 5.41 7.35
N ILE A 47 0.63 4.24 8.02
CA ILE A 47 0.98 4.15 9.44
C ILE A 47 2.44 4.53 9.67
N HIS A 48 3.34 4.07 8.80
CA HIS A 48 4.77 4.36 8.88
C HIS A 48 5.08 5.79 8.44
N ASP A 49 4.44 6.29 7.38
CA ASP A 49 4.53 7.68 6.94
C ASP A 49 4.12 8.65 8.06
N ASP A 50 3.10 8.30 8.86
CA ASP A 50 2.63 9.11 9.99
C ASP A 50 3.64 9.21 11.17
N LEU A 51 4.73 8.43 11.20
CA LEU A 51 5.64 8.42 12.34
C LEU A 51 6.45 9.74 12.46
N PRO A 52 6.93 10.10 13.67
CA PRO A 52 7.73 11.33 13.87
C PRO A 52 9.01 11.42 13.05
N CYS A 53 9.57 10.28 12.64
CA CYS A 53 10.77 10.22 11.79
C CYS A 53 10.48 10.33 10.28
N MET A 54 9.21 10.46 9.89
CA MET A 54 8.72 10.53 8.52
C MET A 54 7.92 11.84 8.35
N ASP A 55 6.61 11.79 8.19
CA ASP A 55 5.78 12.99 7.98
C ASP A 55 5.37 13.68 9.30
N ASP A 56 5.53 13.02 10.46
CA ASP A 56 5.15 13.51 11.80
C ASP A 56 3.67 13.97 11.91
N ASP A 57 2.79 13.27 11.19
CA ASP A 57 1.36 13.57 11.16
C ASP A 57 0.69 13.17 12.49
N ASN A 58 0.05 14.13 13.17
CA ASN A 58 -0.73 13.87 14.38
C ASN A 58 -2.17 13.40 14.09
N PHE A 59 -2.71 13.74 12.91
CA PHE A 59 -4.07 13.43 12.51
C PHE A 59 -4.14 12.98 11.05
N ARG A 60 -4.97 11.96 10.80
CA ARG A 60 -5.31 11.49 9.46
C ARG A 60 -6.82 11.35 9.33
N ARG A 61 -7.39 12.07 8.36
CA ARG A 61 -8.86 12.10 8.09
C ARG A 61 -9.68 12.48 9.34
N GLY A 62 -9.20 13.45 10.11
CA GLY A 62 -9.88 13.94 11.32
C GLY A 62 -9.78 12.99 12.53
N ARG A 63 -8.97 11.92 12.46
CA ARG A 63 -8.71 11.01 13.59
C ARG A 63 -7.23 11.05 13.97
N PRO A 64 -6.88 10.86 15.26
CA PRO A 64 -5.48 10.72 15.65
C PRO A 64 -4.77 9.62 14.86
N THR A 65 -3.50 9.81 14.51
CA THR A 65 -2.72 8.77 13.82
C THR A 65 -2.41 7.60 14.75
N ASN A 66 -1.98 6.48 14.18
CA ASN A 66 -1.81 5.23 14.94
C ASN A 66 -0.87 5.40 16.13
N HIS A 67 0.28 6.04 15.92
CA HIS A 67 1.28 6.28 16.95
C HIS A 67 0.78 7.22 18.05
N ARG A 68 -0.15 8.13 17.73
CA ARG A 68 -0.78 9.02 18.73
C ARG A 68 -1.73 8.28 19.66
N VAL A 69 -2.35 7.20 19.20
CA VAL A 69 -3.27 6.38 20.01
C VAL A 69 -2.54 5.28 20.76
N PHE A 70 -1.56 4.62 20.13
CA PHE A 70 -0.97 3.38 20.64
C PHE A 70 0.54 3.48 20.92
N GLY A 71 1.17 4.62 20.65
CA GLY A 71 2.62 4.80 20.74
C GLY A 71 3.35 4.32 19.47
N GLU A 72 4.58 4.81 19.30
CA GLU A 72 5.41 4.56 18.11
C GLU A 72 5.73 3.09 17.91
N ALA A 73 6.12 2.37 18.97
CA ALA A 73 6.47 0.95 18.89
C ALA A 73 5.30 0.10 18.36
N VAL A 74 4.07 0.38 18.81
CA VAL A 74 2.88 -0.33 18.34
C VAL A 74 2.52 0.06 16.91
N ALA A 75 2.75 1.33 16.53
CA ALA A 75 2.53 1.78 15.15
C ALA A 75 3.50 1.10 14.17
N VAL A 76 4.79 1.00 14.50
CA VAL A 76 5.79 0.26 13.71
C VAL A 76 5.33 -1.18 13.51
N LEU A 77 5.04 -1.91 14.59
CA LEU A 77 4.61 -3.31 14.53
C LEU A 77 3.24 -3.49 13.84
N ALA A 78 2.34 -2.51 13.94
CA ALA A 78 1.08 -2.54 13.21
C ALA A 78 1.28 -2.40 11.70
N GLY A 79 2.28 -1.62 11.27
CA GLY A 79 2.67 -1.57 9.88
C GLY A 79 3.29 -2.88 9.40
N ASP A 80 4.26 -3.41 10.14
CA ASP A 80 4.93 -4.68 9.82
C ASP A 80 3.93 -5.85 9.73
N GLY A 81 2.97 -5.90 10.66
CA GLY A 81 1.90 -6.89 10.65
C GLY A 81 0.99 -6.77 9.43
N LEU A 82 0.66 -5.55 8.98
CA LEU A 82 -0.18 -5.34 7.79
C LEU A 82 0.57 -5.66 6.50
N LEU A 83 1.86 -5.31 6.41
CA LEU A 83 2.74 -5.73 5.31
C LEU A 83 2.75 -7.25 5.19
N THR A 84 2.93 -7.95 6.32
CA THR A 84 2.96 -9.42 6.36
C THR A 84 1.60 -10.04 6.00
N GLU A 85 0.50 -9.50 6.54
CA GLU A 85 -0.86 -9.96 6.25
C GLU A 85 -1.24 -9.77 4.77
N ALA A 86 -0.69 -8.74 4.10
CA ALA A 86 -0.92 -8.54 2.67
C ALA A 86 -0.45 -9.76 1.86
N PHE A 87 0.77 -10.25 2.11
CA PHE A 87 1.29 -11.45 1.43
C PHE A 87 0.53 -12.71 1.81
N ALA A 88 0.15 -12.85 3.09
CA ALA A 88 -0.70 -13.95 3.52
C ALA A 88 -2.07 -13.94 2.81
N SER A 89 -2.63 -12.76 2.56
CA SER A 89 -3.90 -12.59 1.84
C SER A 89 -3.78 -12.96 0.36
N VAL A 90 -2.70 -12.55 -0.32
CA VAL A 90 -2.45 -12.95 -1.71
C VAL A 90 -2.21 -14.46 -1.82
N ALA A 91 -1.48 -15.07 -0.89
CA ALA A 91 -1.22 -16.51 -0.91
C ALA A 91 -2.50 -17.37 -0.81
N ARG A 92 -3.60 -16.81 -0.30
CA ARG A 92 -4.93 -17.46 -0.24
C ARG A 92 -5.76 -17.28 -1.51
N THR A 93 -5.28 -16.52 -2.50
CA THR A 93 -5.98 -16.36 -3.79
C THR A 93 -6.06 -17.71 -4.51
N GLN A 94 -7.14 -17.93 -5.25
CA GLN A 94 -7.23 -19.10 -6.11
C GLN A 94 -6.42 -18.85 -7.38
N PRO A 95 -5.60 -19.83 -7.84
CA PRO A 95 -4.93 -19.72 -9.11
C PRO A 95 -5.95 -19.61 -10.25
N ASN A 96 -5.59 -18.88 -11.30
CA ASN A 96 -6.32 -18.91 -12.56
C ASN A 96 -5.43 -19.50 -13.67
N ARG A 97 -5.97 -19.61 -14.90
CA ARG A 97 -5.24 -20.21 -16.03
C ARG A 97 -3.90 -19.51 -16.35
N ARG A 98 -3.77 -18.22 -16.04
CA ARG A 98 -2.62 -17.39 -16.44
C ARG A 98 -1.68 -17.08 -15.27
N TYR A 99 -2.20 -16.98 -14.06
CA TYR A 99 -1.46 -16.51 -12.89
C TYR A 99 -1.70 -17.41 -11.68
N SER A 100 -0.61 -17.75 -11.01
CA SER A 100 -0.59 -18.41 -9.71
C SER A 100 -0.54 -17.39 -8.57
N PRO A 101 -0.85 -17.78 -7.32
CA PRO A 101 -0.62 -16.94 -6.16
C PRO A 101 0.84 -16.47 -6.02
N ALA A 102 1.81 -17.27 -6.47
CA ALA A 102 3.22 -16.90 -6.45
C ALA A 102 3.52 -15.73 -7.40
N ASP A 103 2.87 -15.68 -8.56
CA ASP A 103 3.01 -14.55 -9.51
C ASP A 103 2.47 -13.26 -8.90
N LEU A 104 1.33 -13.35 -8.20
CA LEU A 104 0.72 -12.20 -7.51
C LEU A 104 1.57 -11.74 -6.32
N VAL A 105 2.17 -12.67 -5.56
CA VAL A 105 3.12 -12.33 -4.49
C VAL A 105 4.34 -11.62 -5.08
N LYS A 106 4.87 -12.10 -6.20
CA LYS A 106 6.02 -11.49 -6.87
C LYS A 106 5.72 -10.06 -7.33
N GLU A 107 4.56 -9.85 -7.95
CA GLU A 107 4.09 -8.52 -8.38
C GLU A 107 3.95 -7.58 -7.18
N LEU A 108 3.24 -8.02 -6.13
CA LEU A 108 3.03 -7.21 -4.93
C LEU A 108 4.36 -6.86 -4.25
N ALA A 109 5.27 -7.83 -4.12
CA ALA A 109 6.60 -7.61 -3.54
C ALA A 109 7.45 -6.63 -4.35
N HIS A 110 7.37 -6.69 -5.68
CA HIS A 110 8.06 -5.73 -6.53
C HIS A 110 7.51 -4.31 -6.33
N ALA A 111 6.19 -4.16 -6.37
CA ALA A 111 5.53 -2.86 -6.26
C ALA A 111 5.63 -2.23 -4.87
N SER A 112 5.63 -3.04 -3.79
CA SER A 112 5.79 -2.55 -2.41
C SER A 112 7.26 -2.45 -1.97
N GLY A 113 8.20 -2.96 -2.76
CA GLY A 113 9.60 -3.13 -2.36
C GLY A 113 10.50 -1.92 -2.64
N SER A 114 11.81 -2.17 -2.59
CA SER A 114 12.89 -1.18 -2.74
C SER A 114 13.02 -0.58 -4.15
N LEU A 115 12.28 -1.07 -5.13
CA LEU A 115 12.19 -0.51 -6.48
C LEU A 115 10.83 0.14 -6.77
N GLY A 116 9.88 0.02 -5.85
CA GLY A 116 8.53 0.57 -5.96
C GLY A 116 8.25 1.56 -4.83
N LEU A 117 7.21 1.30 -4.05
CA LEU A 117 6.69 2.18 -3.02
C LEU A 117 7.77 2.68 -2.05
N ILE A 118 8.63 1.80 -1.53
CA ILE A 118 9.67 2.19 -0.57
C ILE A 118 10.75 3.04 -1.23
N ALA A 119 11.14 2.72 -2.47
CA ALA A 119 12.06 3.57 -3.24
C ALA A 119 11.47 4.98 -3.41
N GLY A 120 10.19 5.05 -3.77
CA GLY A 120 9.47 6.30 -3.90
C GLY A 120 9.45 7.11 -2.61
N GLN A 121 9.25 6.45 -1.47
CA GLN A 121 9.28 7.10 -0.16
C GLN A 121 10.66 7.66 0.17
N VAL A 122 11.73 6.88 -0.05
CA VAL A 122 13.11 7.34 0.16
C VAL A 122 13.42 8.55 -0.73
N LEU A 123 13.06 8.49 -2.01
CA LEU A 123 13.30 9.59 -2.95
C LEU A 123 12.51 10.86 -2.57
N ASP A 124 11.32 10.71 -1.98
CA ASP A 124 10.49 11.83 -1.52
C ASP A 124 11.13 12.51 -0.31
N LEU A 125 11.51 11.74 0.72
CA LEU A 125 12.24 12.23 1.90
C LEU A 125 13.56 12.92 1.51
N ASP A 126 14.34 12.30 0.61
CA ASP A 126 15.58 12.88 0.10
C ASP A 126 15.37 14.17 -0.69
N SER A 127 14.17 14.42 -1.19
CA SER A 127 13.82 15.58 -1.99
C SER A 127 13.07 16.64 -1.18
N GLU A 128 12.76 16.38 0.08
CA GLU A 128 12.02 17.30 0.94
C GLU A 128 12.79 18.64 1.08
N LYS A 129 12.06 19.75 1.01
CA LYS A 129 12.60 21.12 1.08
C LYS A 129 13.63 21.46 -0.01
N LYS A 130 13.72 20.68 -1.10
CA LYS A 130 14.60 20.92 -2.25
C LYS A 130 13.79 21.22 -3.51
N ARG A 131 14.35 22.04 -4.39
CA ARG A 131 13.81 22.23 -5.75
C ARG A 131 14.34 21.12 -6.65
N ILE A 132 13.46 20.28 -7.17
CA ILE A 132 13.82 19.14 -8.01
C ILE A 132 13.33 19.33 -9.46
N PRO A 133 14.03 18.76 -10.46
CA PRO A 133 13.56 18.77 -11.85
C PRO A 133 12.30 17.92 -12.01
N LEU A 134 11.45 18.26 -13.00
CA LEU A 134 10.21 17.55 -13.29
C LEU A 134 10.42 16.03 -13.45
N LYS A 135 11.50 15.63 -14.10
CA LYS A 135 11.85 14.21 -14.28
C LYS A 135 11.91 13.46 -12.94
N LYS A 136 12.58 14.03 -11.94
CA LYS A 136 12.70 13.43 -10.60
C LYS A 136 11.36 13.39 -9.87
N LEU A 137 10.54 14.45 -10.00
CA LEU A 137 9.19 14.48 -9.44
C LEU A 137 8.31 13.35 -10.02
N VAL A 138 8.39 13.13 -11.33
CA VAL A 138 7.67 12.03 -12.00
C VAL A 138 8.16 10.67 -11.50
N GLU A 139 9.46 10.49 -11.30
CA GLU A 139 10.03 9.26 -10.74
C GLU A 139 9.50 8.97 -9.32
N ILE A 140 9.48 9.98 -8.44
CA ILE A 140 8.91 9.87 -7.08
C ILE A 140 7.45 9.43 -7.17
N HIS A 141 6.61 10.11 -7.96
CA HIS A 141 5.19 9.78 -8.03
C HIS A 141 4.92 8.42 -8.67
N ARG A 142 5.68 8.03 -9.70
CA ARG A 142 5.60 6.69 -10.31
C ARG A 142 5.90 5.60 -9.28
N ALA A 143 6.93 5.78 -8.46
CA ALA A 143 7.33 4.79 -7.46
C ALA A 143 6.41 4.81 -6.22
N LYS A 144 6.31 5.96 -5.52
CA LYS A 144 5.60 6.10 -4.23
C LYS A 144 4.10 5.81 -4.34
N THR A 145 3.49 6.19 -5.47
CA THR A 145 2.04 6.11 -5.66
C THR A 145 1.63 5.24 -6.84
N GLY A 146 2.29 5.42 -7.99
CA GLY A 146 1.93 4.78 -9.25
C GLY A 146 2.04 3.26 -9.21
N ALA A 147 3.15 2.72 -8.68
CA ALA A 147 3.41 1.28 -8.63
C ALA A 147 2.24 0.51 -7.99
N LEU A 148 1.76 0.95 -6.82
CA LEU A 148 0.66 0.27 -6.14
C LEU A 148 -0.70 0.44 -6.83
N ILE A 149 -0.90 1.54 -7.58
CA ILE A 149 -2.08 1.71 -8.44
C ILE A 149 -2.01 0.75 -9.64
N THR A 150 -0.84 0.63 -10.28
CA THR A 150 -0.62 -0.29 -11.40
C THR A 150 -0.81 -1.74 -10.98
N THR A 151 -0.28 -2.16 -9.83
CA THR A 151 -0.51 -3.49 -9.26
C THR A 151 -1.97 -3.75 -8.88
N SER A 152 -2.79 -2.69 -8.74
CA SER A 152 -4.23 -2.86 -8.54
C SER A 152 -4.98 -3.22 -9.83
N LEU A 153 -4.35 -3.20 -11.01
CA LEU A 153 -4.98 -3.47 -12.31
C LEU A 153 -4.52 -4.81 -12.89
#